data_AF-A0A857FRG3-F1
#
_entry.id   AF-A0A857FRG3-F1
#
_cell.length_a   1.000
_cell.length_b   1.000
_cell.length_c   1.000
_cell.angle_alpha   90.00
_cell.angle_beta   90.00
_cell.angle_gamma   90.00
#
_symmetry.space_group_name_H-M   'P 1'
#
loop_
_entity.id
_entity.type
_entity.pdbx_description
1 polymer ?
#
loop_
_entity_poly.entity_id
_entity_poly.type
_entity_poly.pdbx_seq_one_letter_code
_entity_poly.pdbx_strand_id
1 'polypeptide(L)'
;MDEKMKAGRPSGFSTTVADEICGRIMDGESLRAICQDDHMPGRRTVFEWLDNDAHKDFRARYAHARARAAEAFEDEIVDVARAATAEDAAANRLRVDTLKWVMSKRAPKVYGDKVTQEHTGPDGGPMQVSEIRRVIVDAPKD
;
A
#
# COMPACT_ATOMS: atom_id res chain seq x y z
N MET A 1 -44.20 -1.78 14.00
CA MET A 1 -43.68 -0.70 13.13
C MET A 1 -42.47 -0.14 13.83
N ASP A 2 -41.31 -0.78 13.65
CA ASP A 2 -40.06 -0.34 14.28
C ASP A 2 -39.31 0.53 13.29
N GLU A 3 -39.60 1.81 13.33
CA GLU A 3 -38.88 2.84 12.61
C GLU A 3 -37.52 3.05 13.29
N LYS A 4 -36.53 2.24 12.90
CA LYS A 4 -35.13 2.46 13.29
C LYS A 4 -34.71 3.85 12.80
N MET A 5 -34.56 4.79 13.74
CA MET A 5 -33.91 6.08 13.48
C MET A 5 -32.62 5.82 12.69
N LYS A 6 -32.48 6.45 11.52
CA LYS A 6 -31.26 6.41 10.71
C LYS A 6 -30.11 6.95 11.56
N ALA A 7 -29.37 6.06 12.21
CA ALA A 7 -28.14 6.39 12.89
C ALA A 7 -27.24 7.11 11.87
N GLY A 8 -26.82 8.33 12.18
CA GLY A 8 -25.87 9.05 11.34
C GLY A 8 -24.60 8.22 11.17
N ARG A 9 -23.83 8.52 10.11
CA ARG A 9 -22.55 7.83 9.84
C ARG A 9 -21.71 7.75 11.12
N PRO A 10 -21.10 6.59 11.43
CA PRO A 10 -20.35 6.43 12.66
C PRO A 10 -19.17 7.40 12.70
N SER A 11 -19.03 8.10 13.84
CA SER A 11 -17.94 9.05 14.11
C SER A 11 -16.97 8.53 15.18
N GLY A 12 -17.45 7.71 16.12
CA GLY A 12 -16.62 7.07 17.14
C GLY A 12 -15.82 5.89 16.59
N PHE A 13 -14.57 5.74 17.05
CA PHE A 13 -13.73 4.61 16.66
C PHE A 13 -14.36 3.29 17.06
N SER A 14 -14.39 2.35 16.12
CA SER A 14 -14.86 0.98 16.31
C SER A 14 -13.87 0.02 15.67
N THR A 15 -13.33 -0.92 16.45
CA THR A 15 -12.42 -1.95 15.94
C THR A 15 -13.08 -2.77 14.85
N THR A 16 -14.35 -3.17 14.99
CA THR A 16 -15.07 -3.93 13.96
C THR A 16 -15.12 -3.19 12.62
N VAL A 17 -15.40 -1.88 12.65
CA VAL A 17 -15.44 -1.05 11.44
C VAL A 17 -14.04 -0.85 10.86
N ALA A 18 -13.03 -0.63 11.72
CA ALA A 18 -11.64 -0.51 11.31
C ALA A 18 -11.14 -1.79 10.62
N ASP A 19 -11.55 -2.95 11.12
CA ASP A 19 -11.22 -4.28 10.59
C ASP A 19 -11.87 -4.50 9.23
N GLU A 20 -13.15 -4.12 9.08
CA GLU A 20 -13.87 -4.18 7.81
C GLU A 20 -13.23 -3.28 6.76
N ILE A 21 -12.84 -2.05 7.13
CA ILE A 21 -12.10 -1.13 6.24
C ILE A 21 -10.79 -1.78 5.79
N CYS A 22 -10.02 -2.39 6.70
CA CYS A 22 -8.78 -3.06 6.34
C CYS A 22 -9.01 -4.26 5.42
N GLY A 23 -10.05 -5.07 5.67
CA GLY A 23 -10.44 -6.20 4.82
C GLY A 23 -10.72 -5.75 3.38
N ARG A 24 -11.63 -4.80 3.21
CA ARG A 24 -12.01 -4.29 1.89
C ARG A 24 -10.85 -3.62 1.14
N ILE A 25 -9.95 -2.95 1.86
CA ILE A 25 -8.72 -2.40 1.26
C ILE A 25 -7.82 -3.52 0.75
N MET A 26 -7.66 -4.62 1.50
CA MET A 26 -6.88 -5.78 1.05
C MET A 26 -7.47 -6.40 -0.21
N ASP A 27 -8.79 -6.39 -0.34
CA ASP A 27 -9.51 -6.85 -1.53
C ASP A 27 -9.46 -5.85 -2.70
N GLY A 28 -8.65 -4.79 -2.59
CA GLY A 28 -8.42 -3.80 -3.65
C GLY A 28 -9.37 -2.61 -3.64
N GLU A 29 -10.35 -2.57 -2.75
CA GLU A 29 -11.32 -1.48 -2.73
C GLU A 29 -10.69 -0.16 -2.25
N SER A 30 -11.05 0.95 -2.91
CA SER A 30 -10.57 2.26 -2.49
C SER A 30 -11.29 2.74 -1.22
N LEU A 31 -10.57 3.41 -0.31
CA LEU A 31 -11.19 4.05 0.86
C LEU A 31 -12.36 4.97 0.49
N ARG A 32 -12.31 5.62 -0.69
CA ARG A 32 -13.41 6.48 -1.16
C ARG A 32 -14.69 5.68 -1.39
N ALA A 33 -14.57 4.50 -2.02
CA ALA A 33 -15.69 3.62 -2.30
C ALA A 33 -16.23 3.01 -0.99
N ILE A 34 -15.34 2.53 -0.12
CA ILE A 34 -15.71 2.01 1.20
C ILE A 34 -16.53 3.03 2.01
N CYS A 35 -16.08 4.29 2.08
CA CYS A 35 -16.79 5.34 2.79
C CYS A 35 -18.13 5.76 2.15
N GLN A 36 -18.53 5.23 0.99
CA GLN A 36 -19.86 5.49 0.42
C GLN A 36 -20.96 4.70 1.10
N ASP A 37 -20.63 3.57 1.72
CA ASP A 37 -21.63 2.74 2.40
C ASP A 37 -22.20 3.46 3.62
N ASP A 38 -23.49 3.21 3.90
CA ASP A 38 -24.23 3.92 4.94
C ASP A 38 -23.70 3.63 6.35
N HIS A 39 -23.25 2.40 6.61
CA HIS A 39 -22.67 2.01 7.89
C HIS A 39 -21.19 2.38 8.02
N MET A 40 -20.58 2.94 6.98
CA MET A 40 -19.17 3.31 6.96
C MET A 40 -18.92 4.75 7.42
N PRO A 41 -17.84 5.00 8.17
CA PRO A 41 -17.45 6.33 8.59
C PRO A 41 -17.07 7.16 7.37
N GLY A 42 -17.23 8.49 7.49
CA GLY A 42 -16.73 9.41 6.48
C GLY A 42 -15.21 9.34 6.35
N ARG A 43 -14.68 9.65 5.15
CA ARG A 43 -13.23 9.62 4.89
C ARG A 43 -12.42 10.50 5.85
N ARG A 44 -12.98 11.63 6.27
CA ARG A 44 -12.36 12.52 7.27
C ARG A 44 -12.18 11.79 8.62
N THR A 45 -13.24 11.15 9.10
CA THR A 45 -13.23 10.38 10.35
C THR A 45 -12.20 9.26 10.32
N VAL A 46 -12.07 8.55 9.20
CA VAL A 46 -11.03 7.50 9.07
C VAL A 46 -9.63 8.09 9.18
N PHE A 47 -9.36 9.25 8.57
CA PHE A 47 -8.07 9.92 8.72
C PHE A 47 -7.83 10.42 10.15
N GLU A 48 -8.85 10.96 10.82
CA GLU A 48 -8.76 11.34 12.23
C GLU A 48 -8.45 10.13 13.14
N TRP A 49 -9.04 8.96 12.87
CA TRP A 49 -8.70 7.72 13.58
C TRP A 49 -7.27 7.27 13.29
N LEU A 50 -6.84 7.36 12.03
CA LEU A 50 -5.47 7.03 11.66
C LEU A 50 -4.50 7.93 12.39
N ASP A 51 -4.77 9.23 12.49
CA ASP A 51 -3.88 10.24 13.08
C ASP A 51 -3.84 10.24 14.60
N ASN A 52 -4.80 9.59 15.26
CA ASN A 52 -4.85 9.48 16.72
C ASN A 52 -3.93 8.37 17.25
N ASP A 53 -2.97 8.72 18.11
CA ASP A 53 -2.03 7.77 18.72
C ASP A 53 -2.69 6.70 19.59
N ALA A 54 -3.92 6.95 20.08
CA ALA A 54 -4.73 5.94 20.77
C ALA A 54 -5.10 4.75 19.87
N HIS A 55 -4.98 4.90 18.55
CA HIS A 55 -5.34 3.89 17.55
C HIS A 55 -4.14 3.48 16.67
N LYS A 56 -2.92 3.56 17.22
CA LYS A 56 -1.68 3.17 16.49
C LYS A 56 -1.73 1.77 15.87
N ASP A 57 -2.42 0.82 16.51
CA ASP A 57 -2.57 -0.54 15.99
C ASP A 57 -3.44 -0.56 14.72
N PHE A 58 -4.49 0.25 14.66
CA PHE A 58 -5.26 0.46 13.43
C PHE A 58 -4.40 1.10 12.35
N ARG A 59 -3.59 2.12 12.67
CA ARG A 59 -2.67 2.75 11.69
C ARG A 59 -1.73 1.72 11.07
N ALA A 60 -1.13 0.85 11.89
CA ALA A 60 -0.24 -0.22 11.42
C ALA A 60 -0.96 -1.24 10.54
N ARG A 61 -2.15 -1.70 10.96
CA ARG A 61 -2.98 -2.65 10.19
C ARG A 61 -3.46 -2.06 8.87
N TYR A 62 -3.86 -0.79 8.87
CA TYR A 62 -4.26 -0.07 7.67
C TYR A 62 -3.10 0.06 6.67
N ALA A 63 -1.89 0.40 7.15
CA ALA A 63 -0.70 0.43 6.30
C ALA A 63 -0.39 -0.94 5.70
N HIS A 64 -0.47 -2.01 6.50
CA HIS A 64 -0.32 -3.38 6.02
C HIS A 64 -1.39 -3.76 5.00
N ALA A 65 -2.67 -3.43 5.25
CA ALA A 65 -3.77 -3.66 4.33
C ALA A 65 -3.53 -2.98 2.98
N ARG A 66 -3.09 -1.71 2.98
CA ARG A 66 -2.75 -0.99 1.75
C ARG A 66 -1.61 -1.63 0.97
N ALA A 67 -0.63 -2.22 1.66
CA ALA A 67 0.45 -2.95 0.99
C ALA A 67 -0.04 -4.28 0.41
N ARG A 68 -0.85 -5.04 1.17
CA ARG A 68 -1.43 -6.32 0.74
C ARG A 68 -2.45 -6.19 -0.40
N ALA A 69 -3.09 -5.03 -0.54
CA ALA A 69 -3.95 -4.72 -1.67
C ALA A 69 -3.27 -4.92 -3.04
N ALA A 70 -1.93 -4.93 -3.08
CA ALA A 70 -1.19 -5.21 -4.30
C ALA A 70 -1.46 -6.61 -4.87
N GLU A 71 -1.74 -7.61 -4.02
CA GLU A 71 -2.12 -8.96 -4.47
C GLU A 71 -3.46 -8.93 -5.23
N ALA A 72 -4.48 -8.28 -4.66
CA ALA A 72 -5.77 -8.12 -5.34
C ALA A 72 -5.65 -7.32 -6.65
N PHE A 73 -4.77 -6.32 -6.70
CA PHE A 73 -4.50 -5.59 -7.94
C PHE A 73 -3.78 -6.44 -8.99
N GLU A 74 -2.92 -7.37 -8.57
CA GLU A 74 -2.28 -8.33 -9.47
C GLU A 74 -3.30 -9.26 -10.12
N ASP A 75 -4.18 -9.86 -9.33
CA ASP A 75 -5.27 -10.71 -9.82
C ASP A 75 -6.14 -9.93 -10.81
N GLU A 76 -6.53 -8.70 -10.46
CA GLU A 76 -7.32 -7.82 -11.32
C GLU A 76 -6.60 -7.49 -12.65
N ILE A 77 -5.30 -7.18 -12.60
CA ILE A 77 -4.50 -6.91 -13.81
C ILE A 77 -4.49 -8.14 -14.73
N VAL A 78 -4.29 -9.33 -14.17
CA VAL A 78 -4.24 -10.58 -14.93
C VAL A 78 -5.58 -10.87 -15.59
N ASP A 79 -6.69 -10.70 -14.86
CA ASP A 79 -8.03 -10.93 -15.38
C ASP A 79 -8.40 -9.93 -16.47
N VAL A 80 -8.12 -8.64 -16.25
CA VAL A 80 -8.33 -7.58 -17.26
C VAL A 80 -7.54 -7.86 -18.53
N ALA A 81 -6.27 -8.26 -18.41
CA ALA A 81 -5.44 -8.54 -19.57
C ALA A 81 -5.93 -9.76 -20.37
N ARG A 82 -6.46 -10.80 -19.69
CA ARG A 82 -7.00 -12.01 -20.34
C ARG A 82 -8.33 -11.76 -21.05
N ALA A 83 -9.14 -10.84 -20.52
CA ALA A 83 -10.46 -10.53 -21.06
C ALA A 83 -10.45 -9.41 -22.12
N ALA A 84 -9.34 -8.68 -22.27
CA ALA A 84 -9.24 -7.53 -23.15
C ALA A 84 -9.54 -7.86 -24.63
N THR A 85 -10.26 -6.95 -25.28
CA THR A 85 -10.54 -6.97 -26.72
C THR A 85 -9.82 -5.81 -27.41
N ALA A 86 -9.87 -5.76 -28.74
CA ALA A 86 -9.27 -4.65 -29.48
C ALA A 86 -9.96 -3.30 -29.17
N GLU A 87 -11.26 -3.33 -28.89
CA GLU A 87 -12.08 -2.16 -28.61
C GLU A 87 -11.77 -1.54 -27.25
N ASP A 88 -11.48 -2.36 -26.23
CA ASP A 88 -11.26 -1.89 -24.86
C ASP A 88 -9.78 -1.80 -24.45
N ALA A 89 -8.86 -2.28 -25.31
CA ALA A 89 -7.43 -2.37 -25.04
C ALA A 89 -6.82 -1.07 -24.49
N ALA A 90 -7.24 0.09 -25.01
CA ALA A 90 -6.74 1.38 -24.54
C ALA A 90 -7.14 1.71 -23.09
N ALA A 91 -8.40 1.45 -22.74
CA ALA A 91 -8.91 1.65 -21.37
C ALA A 91 -8.29 0.63 -20.40
N ASN A 92 -8.20 -0.63 -20.83
CA ASN A 92 -7.59 -1.70 -20.04
C ASN A 92 -6.09 -1.44 -19.81
N ARG A 93 -5.37 -0.92 -20.80
CA ARG A 93 -3.98 -0.47 -20.63
C ARG A 93 -3.86 0.63 -19.58
N LEU A 94 -4.71 1.65 -19.61
CA LEU A 94 -4.70 2.72 -18.59
C LEU A 94 -4.94 2.15 -17.19
N ARG A 95 -5.88 1.21 -17.06
CA ARG A 95 -6.18 0.52 -15.79
C ARG A 95 -4.96 -0.25 -15.29
N VAL A 96 -4.38 -1.10 -16.14
CA VAL A 96 -3.19 -1.91 -15.81
C VAL A 96 -2.01 -1.02 -15.41
N ASP A 97 -1.71 0.02 -16.19
CA ASP A 97 -0.59 0.92 -15.91
C ASP A 97 -0.79 1.68 -14.59
N THR A 98 -2.02 2.11 -14.30
CA THR A 98 -2.37 2.77 -13.03
C THR A 98 -2.15 1.83 -11.85
N LEU A 99 -2.62 0.58 -11.94
CA LEU A 99 -2.49 -0.40 -10.88
C LEU A 99 -1.02 -0.80 -10.65
N LYS A 100 -0.25 -1.04 -11.72
CA LYS A 100 1.20 -1.29 -11.63
C LYS A 100 1.92 -0.16 -10.90
N TRP A 101 1.61 1.10 -11.26
CA TRP A 101 2.18 2.26 -10.56
C TRP A 101 1.79 2.26 -9.08
N VAL A 102 0.52 2.03 -8.74
CA VAL A 102 0.05 1.95 -7.35
C VAL A 102 0.78 0.84 -6.57
N MET A 103 0.90 -0.36 -7.14
CA MET A 103 1.57 -1.51 -6.54
C MET A 103 3.04 -1.18 -6.25
N SER A 104 3.76 -0.56 -7.21
CA SER A 104 5.16 -0.16 -7.03
C SER A 104 5.37 0.81 -5.85
N LYS A 105 4.37 1.65 -5.53
CA LYS A 105 4.45 2.62 -4.43
C LYS A 105 3.99 2.03 -3.10
N ARG A 106 3.00 1.14 -3.11
CA ARG A 106 2.43 0.54 -1.88
C ARG A 106 3.21 -0.67 -1.38
N ALA A 107 3.83 -1.42 -2.28
CA ALA A 107 4.60 -2.62 -1.97
C ALA A 107 5.94 -2.64 -2.75
N PRO A 108 6.82 -1.62 -2.58
CA PRO A 108 8.05 -1.46 -3.37
C PRO A 108 9.07 -2.59 -3.17
N LYS A 109 8.98 -3.34 -2.06
CA LYS A 109 9.83 -4.50 -1.84
C LYS A 109 9.55 -5.61 -2.85
N VAL A 110 8.28 -5.83 -3.20
CA VAL A 110 7.81 -6.89 -4.10
C VAL A 110 7.68 -6.38 -5.52
N TYR A 111 6.98 -5.27 -5.73
CA TYR A 111 6.60 -4.76 -7.07
C TYR A 111 7.35 -3.50 -7.50
N GLY A 112 8.34 -3.05 -6.73
CA GLY A 112 9.18 -1.92 -7.12
C GLY A 112 10.24 -2.36 -8.11
N ASP A 113 10.57 -1.49 -9.06
CA ASP A 113 11.64 -1.72 -10.04
C ASP A 113 12.95 -2.08 -9.33
N LYS A 114 13.56 -3.20 -9.74
CA LYS A 114 14.86 -3.64 -9.25
C LYS A 114 15.90 -3.37 -10.32
N VAL A 115 16.95 -2.65 -9.93
CA VAL A 115 18.11 -2.40 -10.79
C VAL A 115 19.33 -2.96 -10.08
N THR A 116 20.01 -3.90 -10.73
CA THR A 116 21.35 -4.34 -10.34
C THR A 116 22.35 -3.50 -11.12
N GLN A 117 23.22 -2.77 -10.42
CA GLN A 117 24.29 -1.99 -11.03
C GLN A 117 25.62 -2.71 -10.80
N GLU A 118 26.35 -2.95 -11.88
CA GLU A 118 27.75 -3.35 -11.82
C GLU A 118 28.62 -2.09 -11.82
N HIS A 119 29.41 -1.92 -10.77
CA HIS A 119 30.29 -0.77 -10.63
C HIS A 119 31.72 -1.16 -11.04
N THR A 120 32.23 -0.54 -12.10
CA THR A 120 33.62 -0.68 -12.56
C THR A 120 34.34 0.67 -12.51
N GLY A 121 35.66 0.62 -12.43
CA GLY A 121 36.53 1.77 -12.65
C GLY A 121 36.64 2.16 -14.13
N PRO A 122 37.50 3.15 -14.45
CA PRO A 122 37.78 3.55 -15.83
C PRO A 122 38.12 2.35 -16.71
N ASP A 123 37.61 2.37 -17.95
CA ASP A 123 37.82 1.31 -18.96
C ASP A 123 37.42 -0.11 -18.51
N GLY A 124 36.48 -0.23 -17.57
CA GLY A 124 36.04 -1.52 -17.02
C GLY A 124 37.01 -2.13 -16.00
N GLY A 125 38.04 -1.37 -15.60
CA GLY A 125 39.01 -1.79 -14.60
C GLY A 125 38.45 -1.83 -13.17
N PRO A 126 39.29 -2.16 -12.18
CA PRO A 126 38.89 -2.13 -10.77
C PRO A 126 38.53 -0.71 -10.34
N MET A 127 37.52 -0.58 -9.47
CA MET A 127 37.23 0.69 -8.81
C MET A 127 38.47 1.15 -8.02
N GLN A 128 38.93 2.37 -8.29
CA GLN A 128 40.06 2.97 -7.61
C GLN A 128 39.59 3.51 -6.25
N VAL A 129 40.15 2.98 -5.15
CA VAL A 129 39.88 3.47 -3.80
C VAL A 129 41.11 4.24 -3.33
N SER A 130 40.97 5.52 -3.01
CA SER A 130 42.09 6.40 -2.65
C SER A 130 42.59 6.22 -1.21
N GLU A 131 41.71 5.82 -0.29
CA GLU A 131 42.07 5.60 1.11
C GLU A 131 41.13 4.55 1.74
N ILE A 132 41.70 3.61 2.50
CA ILE A 132 40.95 2.67 3.32
C ILE A 132 41.33 2.92 4.78
N ARG A 133 40.42 3.51 5.56
CA ARG A 133 40.57 3.61 7.03
C ARG A 133 39.84 2.47 7.70
N ARG A 134 40.52 1.79 8.63
CA ARG A 134 39.91 0.80 9.53
C ARG A 134 39.98 1.33 10.96
N VAL A 135 38.86 1.34 11.66
CA VAL A 135 38.81 1.67 13.09
C VAL A 135 38.72 0.35 13.85
N ILE A 136 39.73 0.06 14.65
CA ILE A 136 39.72 -1.08 15.59
C ILE A 136 39.21 -0.52 16.91
N VAL A 137 38.09 -1.05 17.39
CA VAL A 137 37.53 -0.72 18.71
C VAL A 137 37.87 -1.86 19.64
N ASP A 138 38.69 -1.58 20.65
CA ASP A 138 38.96 -2.54 21.72
C ASP A 138 37.68 -2.82 22.52
N ALA A 139 37.53 -4.06 22.98
CA ALA A 139 36.41 -4.43 23.84
C ALA A 139 36.43 -3.60 25.13
N PRO A 140 35.26 -3.22 25.69
CA PRO A 140 35.19 -2.55 26.98
C PRO A 140 35.91 -3.40 28.03
N LYS A 141 36.80 -2.79 28.82
CA LYS A 141 37.32 -3.43 30.03
C LYS A 141 36.25 -3.33 31.10
N ASP A 142 35.93 -4.47 31.71
CA ASP A 142 34.95 -4.64 32.79
C ASP A 142 35.11 -3.62 33.93
#